data_AF-A0A2G5IY44-F1
#
_entry.id   AF-A0A2G5IY44-F1
#
_cell.length_a   1.000
_cell.length_b   1.000
_cell.length_c   1.000
_cell.angle_alpha   90.00
_cell.angle_beta   90.00
_cell.angle_gamma   90.00
#
_symmetry.space_group_name_H-M   'P 1'
#
loop_
_entity.id
_entity.type
_entity.pdbx_description
1 polymer ?
#
loop_
_entity_poly.entity_id
_entity_poly.type
_entity_poly.pdbx_seq_one_letter_code
_entity_poly.pdbx_strand_id
1 'polypeptide(L)'
;MDAATVTALGVLGSALMAGLAAMYGSRIAGRTQREGGIIGGYNSLTDQLQEERKELRADLAALRLELATEKAETARLRLMVQSLGGTP
;
A
#
# COMPACT_ATOMS: atom_id res chain seq x y z
N MET A 1 33.35 54.05 14.98
CA MET A 1 32.86 53.00 14.07
C MET A 1 31.49 53.45 13.61
N ASP A 2 31.29 53.57 12.30
CA ASP A 2 30.04 54.06 11.70
C ASP A 2 28.90 53.03 11.90
N ALA A 3 27.69 53.49 12.20
CA ALA A 3 26.54 52.62 12.48
C ALA A 3 26.20 51.70 11.28
N ALA A 4 26.53 52.17 10.06
CA ALA A 4 26.40 51.40 8.84
C ALA A 4 27.32 50.15 8.83
N THR A 5 28.54 50.24 9.35
CA THR A 5 29.48 49.10 9.31
C THR A 5 29.12 48.03 10.34
N VAL A 6 28.59 48.42 11.50
CA VAL A 6 28.07 47.49 12.52
C VAL A 6 26.81 46.76 12.01
N THR A 7 25.92 47.48 11.32
CA THR A 7 24.72 46.89 10.73
C THR A 7 25.07 45.91 9.60
N ALA A 8 26.02 46.27 8.73
CA ALA A 8 26.48 45.41 7.65
C ALA A 8 27.14 44.11 8.16
N LEU A 9 27.94 44.20 9.23
CA LEU A 9 28.52 43.03 9.90
C LEU A 9 27.46 42.15 10.56
N GLY A 10 26.43 42.75 11.18
CA GLY A 10 25.30 42.02 11.74
C GLY A 10 24.50 41.27 10.68
N VAL A 11 24.23 41.90 9.53
CA VAL A 11 23.53 41.28 8.40
C VAL A 11 24.34 40.11 7.83
N LEU A 12 25.64 40.29 7.58
CA LEU A 12 26.50 39.22 7.08
C LEU A 12 26.61 38.04 8.07
N GLY A 13 26.73 38.32 9.37
CA GLY A 13 26.73 37.29 10.41
C GLY A 13 25.40 36.51 10.49
N SER A 14 24.27 37.22 10.39
CA SER A 14 22.95 36.59 10.41
C SER A 14 22.68 35.73 9.16
N ALA A 15 23.13 36.17 7.98
CA ALA A 15 23.00 35.41 6.74
C ALA A 15 23.82 34.11 6.77
N LEU A 16 25.01 34.15 7.35
CA LEU A 16 25.86 32.97 7.54
C LEU A 16 25.20 31.95 8.48
N MET A 17 24.63 32.41 9.60
CA MET A 17 23.95 31.54 10.56
C MET A 17 22.65 30.96 9.99
N ALA A 18 21.90 31.72 9.20
CA ALA A 18 20.74 31.23 8.48
C ALA A 18 21.11 30.15 7.45
N GLY A 19 22.19 30.35 6.70
CA GLY A 19 22.72 29.34 5.76
C GLY A 19 23.16 28.05 6.44
N LEU A 20 23.82 28.15 7.60
CA LEU A 20 24.24 26.98 8.39
C LEU A 20 23.03 26.25 9.01
N ALA A 21 22.04 26.98 9.51
CA ALA A 21 20.81 26.41 10.04
C ALA A 21 19.99 25.70 8.95
N ALA A 22 19.91 26.27 7.74
CA ALA A 22 19.25 25.65 6.59
C ALA A 22 19.97 24.37 6.12
N MET A 23 21.31 24.35 6.12
CA MET A 23 22.08 23.13 5.83
C MET A 23 21.88 22.03 6.88
N TYR A 24 21.76 22.38 8.17
CA TYR A 24 21.47 21.41 9.21
C TYR A 24 20.01 20.90 9.14
N GLY A 25 19.06 21.80 8.89
CA GLY A 25 17.64 21.48 8.73
C GLY A 25 17.36 20.58 7.52
N SER A 26 18.00 20.83 6.38
CA SER A 26 17.84 20.01 5.16
C SER A 26 18.34 18.57 5.32
N ARG A 27 19.41 18.33 6.10
CA ARG A 27 19.89 16.97 6.39
C ARG A 27 18.93 16.17 7.27
N ILE A 28 18.26 16.83 8.22
CA ILE A 28 17.26 16.21 9.11
C ILE A 28 15.94 15.98 8.35
N ALA A 29 15.52 16.95 7.53
CA ALA A 29 14.35 16.83 6.67
C ALA A 29 14.49 15.67 5.67
N GLY A 30 15.68 15.46 5.07
CA GLY A 30 15.91 14.35 4.16
C GLY A 30 15.89 12.97 4.82
N ARG A 31 16.19 12.85 6.13
CA ARG A 31 16.10 11.57 6.87
C ARG A 31 14.66 11.26 7.27
N THR A 32 13.96 12.24 7.83
CA THR A 32 12.54 12.10 8.23
C THR A 32 11.63 11.84 7.03
N GLN A 33 11.89 12.44 5.86
CA GLN A 33 11.16 12.13 4.62
C GLN A 33 11.40 10.70 4.13
N ARG A 34 12.62 10.17 4.27
CA ARG A 34 12.92 8.77 3.89
C ARG A 34 12.27 7.77 4.84
N GLU A 35 12.29 8.05 6.14
CA GLU A 35 11.66 7.21 7.16
C GLU A 35 10.13 7.19 7.01
N GLY A 36 9.52 8.35 6.74
CA GLY A 36 8.08 8.43 6.43
C GLY A 36 7.70 7.71 5.14
N GLY A 37 8.55 7.76 4.11
CA GLY A 37 8.33 7.05 2.84
C GLY A 37 8.42 5.52 2.97
N ILE A 38 9.34 5.01 3.79
CA ILE A 38 9.50 3.56 4.02
C ILE A 38 8.30 3.01 4.81
N ILE A 39 7.90 3.68 5.90
CA ILE A 39 6.73 3.25 6.71
C ILE A 39 5.44 3.33 5.87
N GLY A 40 5.27 4.38 5.07
CA GLY A 40 4.13 4.50 4.15
C GLY A 40 4.10 3.39 3.10
N GLY A 41 5.26 3.01 2.55
CA GLY A 41 5.38 1.92 1.58
C GLY A 41 5.09 0.54 2.17
N TYR A 42 5.50 0.27 3.42
CA TYR A 42 5.14 -0.99 4.11
C TYR A 42 3.65 -1.10 4.37
N ASN A 43 3.01 0.01 4.78
CA ASN A 43 1.56 0.03 4.99
C ASN A 43 0.81 -0.23 3.67
N SER A 44 1.20 0.42 2.57
CA SER A 44 0.52 0.20 1.28
C SER A 44 0.66 -1.23 0.77
N LEU A 45 1.82 -1.86 0.93
CA LEU A 45 2.02 -3.27 0.56
C LEU A 45 1.16 -4.20 1.42
N THR A 46 1.08 -3.91 2.72
CA THR A 46 0.27 -4.72 3.65
C THR A 46 -1.22 -4.59 3.32
N ASP A 47 -1.69 -3.38 3.02
CA ASP A 47 -3.06 -3.12 2.61
C ASP A 47 -3.39 -3.84 1.28
N GLN A 48 -2.49 -3.78 0.30
CA GLN A 48 -2.64 -4.50 -0.98
C GLN A 48 -2.71 -6.01 -0.78
N LEU A 49 -1.81 -6.59 0.01
CA LEU A 49 -1.82 -8.02 0.32
C LEU A 49 -3.08 -8.45 1.08
N GLN A 50 -3.61 -7.58 1.94
CA GLN A 50 -4.86 -7.86 2.64
C GLN A 50 -6.06 -7.85 1.69
N GLU A 51 -6.12 -6.91 0.74
CA GLU A 51 -7.19 -6.86 -0.25
C GLU A 51 -7.10 -8.04 -1.22
N GLU A 52 -5.92 -8.37 -1.74
CA GLU A 52 -5.72 -9.57 -2.58
C GLU A 52 -6.12 -10.86 -1.85
N ARG A 53 -5.76 -11.00 -0.56
CA ARG A 53 -6.15 -12.16 0.23
C ARG A 53 -7.67 -12.25 0.40
N LYS A 54 -8.35 -11.11 0.54
CA LYS A 54 -9.81 -11.03 0.67
C LYS A 54 -10.50 -11.37 -0.64
N GLU A 55 -10.01 -10.85 -1.76
CA GLU A 55 -10.48 -11.15 -3.11
C GLU A 55 -10.33 -12.64 -3.43
N LEU A 56 -9.13 -13.22 -3.23
CA LEU A 56 -8.89 -14.65 -3.43
C LEU A 56 -9.77 -15.53 -2.55
N ARG A 57 -10.10 -15.10 -1.33
CA ARG A 57 -11.03 -15.84 -0.45
C ARG A 57 -12.47 -15.79 -0.98
N ALA A 58 -12.89 -14.65 -1.53
CA ALA A 58 -14.21 -14.50 -2.15
C ALA A 58 -14.32 -15.37 -3.41
N ASP A 59 -13.30 -15.33 -4.27
CA ASP A 59 -13.24 -16.14 -5.48
C ASP A 59 -13.27 -17.64 -5.15
N LEU A 60 -12.45 -18.08 -4.18
CA LEU A 60 -12.48 -19.47 -3.74
C LEU A 60 -13.83 -19.89 -3.17
N ALA A 61 -14.57 -19.00 -2.51
CA ALA A 61 -15.91 -19.29 -2.04
C ALA A 61 -16.90 -19.41 -3.21
N ALA A 62 -16.82 -18.53 -4.20
CA ALA A 62 -17.64 -18.56 -5.40
C ALA A 62 -17.39 -19.84 -6.22
N LEU A 63 -16.13 -20.17 -6.50
CA LEU A 63 -15.73 -21.39 -7.21
C LEU A 63 -16.19 -22.67 -6.49
N ARG A 64 -16.11 -22.69 -5.15
CA ARG A 64 -16.61 -23.83 -4.37
C ARG A 64 -18.12 -23.98 -4.48
N LEU A 65 -18.86 -22.87 -4.51
CA LEU A 65 -20.32 -22.87 -4.67
C LEU A 65 -20.72 -23.35 -6.08
N GLU A 66 -20.04 -22.85 -7.12
CA GLU A 66 -20.24 -23.27 -8.50
C GLU A 66 -19.96 -24.77 -8.67
N LEU A 67 -18.83 -25.26 -8.14
CA LEU A 67 -18.48 -26.67 -8.16
C LEU A 67 -19.48 -27.54 -7.39
N ALA A 68 -20.03 -27.06 -6.28
CA ALA A 68 -21.09 -27.77 -5.56
C ALA A 68 -22.38 -27.86 -6.38
N THR A 69 -22.73 -26.78 -7.09
CA THR A 69 -23.91 -26.70 -7.96
C THR A 69 -23.77 -27.66 -9.14
N GLU A 70 -22.64 -27.61 -9.86
CA GLU A 70 -22.33 -28.52 -10.97
C GLU A 70 -22.35 -29.99 -10.57
N LYS A 71 -21.81 -30.31 -9.38
CA LYS A 71 -21.88 -31.68 -8.85
C LYS A 71 -23.31 -32.13 -8.56
N ALA A 72 -24.15 -31.23 -8.03
CA ALA A 72 -25.56 -31.52 -7.78
C ALA A 72 -26.34 -31.72 -9.09
N GLU A 73 -26.08 -30.89 -10.10
CA GLU A 73 -26.69 -31.02 -11.43
C GLU A 73 -26.25 -32.30 -12.14
N THR A 74 -24.96 -32.62 -12.11
CA THR A 74 -24.43 -33.88 -12.64
C THR A 74 -25.07 -35.09 -11.96
N ALA A 75 -25.22 -35.06 -10.63
CA ALA A 75 -25.90 -36.13 -9.90
C ALA A 75 -27.37 -36.26 -10.32
N ARG A 76 -28.08 -35.13 -10.45
CA ARG A 76 -29.47 -35.09 -10.93
C ARG A 76 -29.59 -35.66 -12.35
N LEU A 77 -28.71 -35.26 -13.26
CA LEU A 77 -28.71 -35.75 -14.64
C LEU A 77 -28.41 -37.25 -14.71
N ARG A 78 -27.46 -37.75 -13.91
CA ARG A 78 -27.19 -39.20 -13.81
C ARG A 78 -28.41 -39.98 -13.33
N LEU A 79 -29.12 -39.47 -12.33
CA LEU A 79 -30.37 -40.09 -11.86
C LEU A 79 -31.45 -40.08 -12.94
N MET A 80 -31.55 -38.98 -13.71
CA MET A 80 -32.48 -38.89 -14.83
C MET A 80 -32.15 -39.92 -15.92
N VAL A 81 -30.87 -40.04 -16.31
CA VAL A 81 -30.41 -41.04 -17.29
C VAL A 81 -30.75 -42.46 -16.82
N GLN A 82 -30.47 -42.78 -15.56
CA GLN A 82 -30.84 -44.07 -14.97
C GLN A 82 -32.36 -44.31 -15.00
N SER A 83 -33.16 -43.29 -14.67
CA SER A 83 -34.63 -43.40 -14.70
C SER A 83 -35.19 -43.65 -16.10
N LEU A 84 -34.49 -43.18 -17.13
CA LEU A 84 -34.83 -43.40 -18.53
C LEU A 84 -34.27 -44.73 -19.08
N GLY A 85 -33.69 -45.57 -18.22
CA GLY A 85 -33.14 -46.87 -18.60
C GLY A 85 -31.76 -46.80 -19.26
N GLY A 86 -31.12 -45.63 -19.27
CA GLY A 86 -29.73 -45.47 -19.69
C GLY A 86 -28.76 -45.83 -18.57
N THR A 87 -27.59 -46.36 -18.92
CA THR A 87 -26.45 -46.48 -18.00
C THR A 87 -25.66 -45.16 -18.00
N PRO A 88 -25.31 -44.62 -16.81
CA PRO A 88 -24.61 -43.34 -16.68
C PRO A 88 -23.15 -43.38 -17.15
#